data_AF-A0A8J8ECU6-F1
#
_entry.id   AF-A0A8J8ECU6-F1
#
_cell.length_a   1.000
_cell.length_b   1.000
_cell.length_c   1.000
_cell.angle_alpha   90.00
_cell.angle_beta   90.00
_cell.angle_gamma   90.00
#
_symmetry.space_group_name_H-M   'P 1'
#
loop_
_entity.id
_entity.type
_entity.pdbx_description
1 polymer ?
#
loop_
_entity_poly.entity_id
_entity_poly.type
_entity_poly.pdbx_seq_one_letter_code
_entity_poly.pdbx_strand_id
1 'polypeptide(L)'
;MGPLTVKRIEAFGFAVLIVGAILLAATLLGVSYKFQENIVIPAGGYYAYRVEGHEWSVMRFSIKSDEPVTLCITDDVGFRILKSGDGALCLFKVDGATRVDKIWRFPKAGPMYMVIIPESKDAVSVSLQVKGGLFLW
;
A
#
# COMPACT_ATOMS: atom_id res chain seq x y z
N MET A 1 12.70 -30.26 -43.46
CA MET A 1 13.24 -29.59 -42.25
C MET A 1 14.00 -30.63 -41.44
N GLY A 2 15.25 -30.37 -41.07
CA GLY A 2 16.09 -31.34 -40.36
C GLY A 2 15.73 -31.46 -38.86
N PRO A 3 16.13 -32.55 -38.19
CA PRO A 3 15.79 -32.81 -36.78
C PRO A 3 16.27 -31.71 -35.81
N LEU A 4 17.33 -30.97 -36.18
CA LEU A 4 17.84 -29.84 -35.41
C LEU A 4 16.94 -28.60 -35.45
N THR A 5 16.26 -28.34 -36.57
CA THR A 5 15.33 -27.20 -36.66
C THR A 5 14.03 -27.47 -35.92
N VAL A 6 13.57 -28.72 -35.86
CA VAL A 6 12.38 -29.12 -35.09
C VAL A 6 12.61 -28.94 -33.58
N LYS A 7 13.73 -29.47 -33.04
CA LYS A 7 14.08 -29.30 -31.61
C LYS A 7 14.23 -27.83 -31.19
N ARG A 8 14.73 -26.99 -32.10
CA ARG A 8 14.90 -25.55 -31.84
C ARG A 8 13.55 -24.82 -31.76
N ILE A 9 12.57 -25.23 -32.59
CA ILE A 9 11.20 -24.69 -32.55
C ILE A 9 10.49 -25.13 -31.26
N GLU A 10 10.63 -26.39 -30.85
CA GLU A 10 10.07 -26.90 -29.58
C GLU A 10 10.63 -26.16 -28.36
N ALA A 11 11.95 -25.98 -28.31
CA ALA A 11 12.59 -25.24 -27.23
C ALA A 11 12.13 -23.77 -27.17
N PHE A 12 11.92 -23.14 -28.33
CA PHE A 12 11.41 -21.78 -28.42
C PHE A 12 9.95 -21.70 -27.95
N GLY A 13 9.10 -22.66 -28.35
CA GLY A 13 7.72 -22.76 -27.89
C GLY A 13 7.61 -22.94 -26.38
N PHE A 14 8.46 -23.79 -25.79
CA PHE A 14 8.53 -24.00 -24.35
C PHE A 14 8.97 -22.72 -23.60
N ALA A 15 9.98 -22.02 -24.12
CA ALA A 15 10.44 -20.77 -23.53
C ALA A 15 9.33 -19.68 -23.56
N VAL A 16 8.62 -19.55 -24.68
CA VAL A 16 7.48 -18.62 -24.80
C VAL A 16 6.36 -18.97 -23.82
N LEU A 17 6.04 -20.26 -23.66
CA LEU A 17 5.04 -20.72 -22.69
C LEU A 17 5.43 -20.40 -21.25
N ILE A 18 6.68 -20.66 -20.86
CA ILE A 18 7.16 -20.35 -19.50
C ILE A 18 7.12 -18.85 -19.24
N VAL A 19 7.66 -18.04 -20.15
CA VAL A 19 7.67 -16.58 -19.98
C VAL A 19 6.24 -16.05 -19.93
N GLY A 20 5.35 -16.54 -20.80
CA GLY A 20 3.94 -16.21 -20.78
C GLY A 20 3.26 -16.56 -19.46
N ALA A 21 3.52 -17.75 -18.92
CA ALA A 21 2.97 -18.20 -17.64
C ALA A 21 3.49 -17.37 -16.45
N ILE A 22 4.78 -17.00 -16.44
CA ILE A 22 5.36 -16.13 -15.40
C ILE A 22 4.75 -14.73 -15.46
N LEU A 23 4.60 -14.17 -16.66
CA LEU A 23 3.97 -12.86 -16.83
C LEU A 23 2.49 -12.87 -16.42
N LEU A 24 1.75 -13.91 -16.79
CA LEU A 24 0.37 -14.11 -16.34
C LEU A 24 0.28 -14.28 -14.82
N ALA A 25 1.19 -15.04 -14.22
CA ALA A 25 1.23 -15.18 -12.77
C ALA A 25 1.54 -13.85 -12.08
N ALA A 26 2.47 -13.05 -12.62
CA ALA A 26 2.78 -11.72 -12.10
C ALA A 26 1.61 -10.74 -12.21
N THR A 27 0.84 -10.77 -13.30
CA THR A 27 -0.34 -9.91 -13.46
C THR A 27 -1.52 -10.37 -12.60
N LEU A 28 -1.73 -11.69 -12.46
CA LEU A 28 -2.78 -12.25 -11.61
C LEU A 28 -2.47 -12.07 -10.11
N LEU A 29 -1.21 -12.21 -9.70
CA LEU A 29 -0.78 -11.96 -8.32
C LEU A 29 -0.67 -10.47 -8.02
N GLY A 30 -0.42 -9.63 -9.02
CA GLY A 30 -0.47 -8.18 -8.94
C GLY A 30 -1.88 -7.63 -8.78
N VAL A 31 -2.64 -8.12 -7.81
CA VAL A 31 -3.98 -7.63 -7.47
C VAL A 31 -3.90 -6.14 -7.20
N SER A 32 -4.36 -5.34 -8.16
CA SER A 32 -4.44 -3.89 -8.00
C SER A 32 -5.68 -3.58 -7.16
N TYR A 33 -5.51 -3.29 -5.87
CA TYR A 33 -6.62 -2.81 -5.06
C TYR A 33 -6.68 -1.28 -5.12
N LYS A 34 -7.89 -0.74 -5.27
CA LYS A 34 -8.17 0.69 -5.20
C LYS A 34 -9.24 0.92 -4.15
N PHE A 35 -8.88 1.68 -3.13
CA PHE A 35 -9.73 2.08 -2.04
C PHE A 35 -9.88 3.60 -2.05
N GLN A 36 -11.08 4.09 -1.80
CA GLN A 36 -11.36 5.51 -1.66
C GLN A 36 -12.48 5.71 -0.65
N GLU A 37 -12.22 6.52 0.37
CA GLU A 37 -13.16 6.78 1.46
C GLU A 37 -13.07 8.26 1.88
N ASN A 38 -14.21 8.81 2.33
CA ASN A 38 -14.25 10.09 3.02
C ASN A 38 -14.61 9.81 4.47
N ILE A 39 -13.76 10.23 5.39
CA ILE A 39 -13.79 9.87 6.81
C ILE A 39 -13.94 11.15 7.61
N VAL A 40 -14.76 11.13 8.64
CA VAL A 40 -14.79 12.20 9.64
C VAL A 40 -14.18 11.65 10.92
N ILE A 41 -13.04 12.21 11.32
CA ILE A 41 -12.32 11.81 12.53
C ILE A 41 -12.76 12.74 13.66
N PRO A 42 -13.32 12.21 14.77
CA PRO A 42 -13.71 13.04 15.90
C PRO A 42 -12.49 13.64 16.60
N ALA A 43 -12.72 14.75 17.33
CA ALA A 43 -11.73 15.40 18.16
C ALA A 43 -11.03 14.42 19.12
N GLY A 44 -9.70 14.43 19.14
CA GLY A 44 -8.89 13.54 19.98
C GLY A 44 -8.91 12.05 19.59
N GLY A 45 -9.59 11.71 18.49
CA GLY A 45 -9.58 10.36 17.91
C GLY A 45 -8.45 10.16 16.91
N TYR A 46 -8.43 8.97 16.32
CA TYR A 46 -7.61 8.66 15.15
C TYR A 46 -8.39 7.73 14.22
N TYR A 47 -8.06 7.75 12.94
CA TYR A 47 -8.52 6.75 12.00
C TYR A 47 -7.38 5.78 11.70
N ALA A 48 -7.69 4.48 11.63
CA ALA A 48 -6.72 3.45 11.30
C ALA A 48 -7.25 2.55 10.19
N TYR A 49 -6.49 2.44 9.11
CA TYR A 49 -6.76 1.57 7.99
C TYR A 49 -5.71 0.47 7.92
N ARG A 50 -6.18 -0.78 7.90
CA ARG A 50 -5.30 -1.94 7.71
C ARG A 50 -4.94 -2.04 6.24
N VAL A 51 -3.65 -1.88 5.96
CA VAL A 51 -3.07 -2.07 4.64
C VAL A 51 -2.51 -3.49 4.56
N GLU A 52 -3.00 -4.27 3.60
CA GLU A 52 -2.46 -5.59 3.29
C GLU A 52 -1.59 -5.51 2.04
N GLY A 53 -0.43 -6.16 2.09
CA GLY A 53 0.53 -6.14 1.01
C GLY A 53 1.64 -7.17 1.21
N HIS A 54 2.44 -7.31 0.16
CA HIS A 54 3.64 -8.14 0.14
C HIS A 54 4.87 -7.26 -0.09
N GLU A 55 6.07 -7.75 0.25
CA GLU A 55 7.33 -6.99 0.11
C GLU A 55 7.61 -6.49 -1.30
N TRP A 56 7.13 -7.22 -2.31
CA TRP A 56 7.27 -6.83 -3.72
C TRP A 56 6.21 -5.82 -4.19
N SER A 57 5.22 -5.50 -3.35
CA SER A 57 4.12 -4.61 -3.69
C SER A 57 4.42 -3.14 -3.37
N VAL A 58 3.79 -2.25 -4.12
CA VAL A 58 3.89 -0.81 -3.91
C VAL A 58 2.50 -0.27 -3.61
N MET A 59 2.42 0.60 -2.61
CA MET A 59 1.22 1.35 -2.26
C MET A 59 1.40 2.81 -2.67
N ARG A 60 0.42 3.38 -3.35
CA ARG A 60 0.25 4.82 -3.48
C ARG A 60 -0.92 5.26 -2.63
N PHE A 61 -0.72 6.24 -1.77
CA PHE A 61 -1.79 6.86 -1.01
C PHE A 61 -1.84 8.36 -1.26
N SER A 62 -3.06 8.87 -1.37
CA SER A 62 -3.38 10.28 -1.45
C SER A 62 -4.34 10.61 -0.33
N ILE A 63 -3.98 11.59 0.49
CA ILE A 63 -4.76 12.09 1.60
C ILE A 63 -5.02 13.57 1.37
N LYS A 64 -6.25 14.00 1.58
CA LYS A 64 -6.64 15.40 1.64
C LYS A 64 -7.48 15.61 2.89
N SER A 65 -7.15 16.59 3.70
CA SER A 65 -7.91 16.98 4.88
C SER A 65 -8.19 18.48 4.85
N ASP A 66 -9.26 18.87 5.53
CA ASP A 66 -9.60 20.27 5.77
C ASP A 66 -8.68 20.92 6.83
N GLU A 67 -8.26 20.15 7.82
CA GLU A 67 -7.32 20.56 8.87
C GLU A 67 -6.00 19.75 8.83
N PRO A 68 -4.90 20.23 9.43
CA PRO A 68 -3.64 19.50 9.51
C PRO A 68 -3.79 18.14 10.22
N VAL A 69 -3.26 17.09 9.59
CA VAL A 69 -3.21 15.74 10.16
C VAL A 69 -1.78 15.19 10.13
N THR A 70 -1.47 14.37 11.12
CA THR A 70 -0.31 13.50 11.13
C THR A 70 -0.68 12.15 10.50
N LEU A 71 0.05 11.75 9.47
CA LEU A 71 -0.01 10.42 8.87
C LEU A 71 1.12 9.56 9.43
N CYS A 72 0.78 8.39 9.96
CA CYS A 72 1.73 7.41 10.47
C CYS A 72 1.44 6.03 9.87
N ILE A 73 2.46 5.37 9.32
CA ILE A 73 2.37 3.95 8.97
C ILE A 73 3.16 3.16 10.02
N THR A 74 2.50 2.18 10.64
CA THR A 74 3.05 1.34 11.71
C THR A 74 2.74 -0.13 11.44
N ASP A 75 3.46 -1.03 12.11
CA ASP A 75 3.05 -2.42 12.22
C ASP A 75 2.13 -2.65 13.42
N ASP A 76 1.76 -3.91 13.66
CA ASP A 76 0.87 -4.30 14.76
C ASP A 76 1.39 -3.90 16.14
N VAL A 77 2.71 -3.95 16.35
CA VAL A 77 3.32 -3.56 17.63
C VAL A 77 3.12 -2.06 17.85
N GLY A 78 3.51 -1.22 16.90
CA GLY A 78 3.33 0.22 17.05
C GLY A 78 1.86 0.65 17.07
N PHE A 79 0.95 -0.11 16.42
CA PHE A 79 -0.48 0.13 16.52
C PHE A 79 -1.04 -0.20 17.92
N ARG A 80 -0.55 -1.26 18.56
CA ARG A 80 -0.90 -1.59 19.95
C ARG A 80 -0.38 -0.55 20.95
N ILE A 81 0.82 -0.02 20.72
CA ILE A 81 1.37 1.07 21.55
C ILE A 81 0.50 2.32 21.43
N LEU A 82 0.11 2.69 20.20
CA LEU A 82 -0.81 3.82 19.98
C LEU A 82 -2.13 3.64 20.75
N LYS A 83 -2.73 2.44 20.69
CA LYS A 83 -3.96 2.12 21.45
C LYS A 83 -3.79 2.23 22.96
N SER A 84 -2.56 2.10 23.47
CA SER A 84 -2.25 2.19 24.89
C SER A 84 -2.03 3.64 25.36
N GLY A 85 -1.95 4.60 24.42
CA GLY A 85 -1.81 6.03 24.72
C GLY A 85 -0.37 6.56 24.65
N ASP A 86 0.63 5.70 24.44
CA ASP A 86 2.06 6.05 24.48
C ASP A 86 2.59 6.65 23.17
N GLY A 87 1.69 7.03 22.25
CA GLY A 87 2.03 7.59 20.95
C GLY A 87 2.31 6.53 19.88
N ALA A 88 2.29 6.94 18.61
CA ALA A 88 2.48 6.02 17.49
C ALA A 88 3.97 5.79 17.19
N LEU A 89 4.40 4.52 17.12
CA LEU A 89 5.72 4.15 16.62
C LEU A 89 5.65 3.98 15.09
N CYS A 90 6.10 5.01 14.37
CA CYS A 90 5.92 5.10 12.92
C CYS A 90 7.14 4.61 12.14
N LEU A 91 6.92 3.71 11.19
CA LEU A 91 7.90 3.36 10.14
C LEU A 91 7.95 4.42 9.04
N PHE A 92 6.85 5.13 8.84
CA PHE A 92 6.76 6.30 7.98
C PHE A 92 5.86 7.33 8.66
N LYS A 93 6.29 8.60 8.67
CA LYS A 93 5.58 9.69 9.33
C LYS A 93 5.56 10.94 8.45
N VAL A 94 4.42 11.61 8.38
CA VAL A 94 4.28 12.96 7.82
C VAL A 94 3.45 13.76 8.82
N ASP A 95 4.02 14.85 9.31
CA ASP A 95 3.40 15.71 10.33
C ASP A 95 2.80 16.96 9.68
N GLY A 96 1.70 17.48 10.24
CA GLY A 96 1.11 18.78 9.91
C GLY A 96 0.62 18.92 8.46
N ALA A 97 0.22 17.83 7.81
CA ALA A 97 -0.13 17.87 6.40
C ALA A 97 -1.64 17.95 6.18
N THR A 98 -2.08 18.87 5.31
CA THR A 98 -3.45 18.91 4.77
C THR A 98 -3.58 18.12 3.47
N ARG A 99 -2.44 17.83 2.83
CA ARG A 99 -2.38 17.03 1.61
C ARG A 99 -1.12 16.19 1.57
N VAL A 100 -1.28 14.90 1.27
CA VAL A 100 -0.19 13.96 1.07
C VAL A 100 -0.46 13.19 -0.21
N ASP A 101 0.51 13.09 -1.12
CA ASP A 101 0.48 12.12 -2.23
C ASP A 101 1.85 11.44 -2.24
N LYS A 102 1.86 10.15 -1.92
CA LYS A 102 3.10 9.39 -1.75
C LYS A 102 2.96 7.98 -2.30
N ILE A 103 4.07 7.53 -2.85
CA ILE A 103 4.31 6.14 -3.23
C ILE A 103 5.24 5.56 -2.16
N TRP A 104 4.87 4.41 -1.62
CA TRP A 104 5.57 3.72 -0.55
C TRP A 104 5.71 2.24 -0.89
N ARG A 105 6.93 1.73 -0.78
CA ARG A 105 7.21 0.30 -0.98
C ARG A 105 6.89 -0.44 0.30
N PHE A 106 6.17 -1.55 0.16
CA PHE A 106 5.74 -2.32 1.31
C PHE A 106 6.97 -2.98 1.97
N PRO A 107 7.24 -2.72 3.26
CA PRO A 107 8.55 -2.99 3.86
C PRO A 107 8.76 -4.44 4.28
N LYS A 108 7.68 -5.18 4.57
CA LYS A 108 7.71 -6.56 5.07
C LYS A 108 6.41 -7.27 4.71
N ALA A 109 6.43 -8.60 4.64
CA ALA A 109 5.19 -9.36 4.51
C ALA A 109 4.31 -9.20 5.77
N GLY A 110 3.01 -8.95 5.58
CA GLY A 110 2.03 -8.91 6.67
C GLY A 110 1.23 -7.61 6.76
N PRO A 111 0.30 -7.52 7.73
CA PRO A 111 -0.56 -6.34 7.85
C PRO A 111 0.23 -5.15 8.40
N MET A 112 0.05 -4.02 7.74
CA MET A 112 0.50 -2.71 8.20
C MET A 112 -0.73 -1.86 8.52
N TYR A 113 -0.57 -0.85 9.36
CA TYR A 113 -1.63 0.06 9.74
C TYR A 113 -1.25 1.47 9.32
N MET A 114 -2.09 2.08 8.48
CA MET A 114 -2.04 3.50 8.17
C MET A 114 -2.95 4.22 9.15
N VAL A 115 -2.37 5.06 9.99
CA VAL A 115 -3.04 5.82 11.03
C VAL A 115 -3.03 7.30 10.64
N ILE A 116 -4.18 7.95 10.73
CA ILE A 116 -4.37 9.38 10.53
C ILE A 116 -4.80 9.98 11.86
N ILE A 117 -4.00 10.90 12.38
CA ILE A 117 -4.19 11.56 13.67
C ILE A 117 -4.40 13.05 13.42
N PRO A 118 -5.60 13.59 13.69
CA PRO A 118 -5.84 15.02 13.65
C PRO A 118 -4.94 15.80 14.62
N GLU A 119 -4.43 16.95 14.20
CA GLU A 119 -3.75 17.89 15.10
C GLU A 119 -4.72 18.92 15.67
N SER A 120 -5.87 19.12 15.00
CA SER A 120 -6.95 19.98 15.48
C SER A 120 -7.69 19.35 16.66
N LYS A 121 -8.26 20.22 17.49
CA LYS A 121 -9.17 19.85 18.60
C LYS A 121 -10.61 19.68 18.14
N ASP A 122 -10.90 19.96 16.88
CA ASP A 122 -12.21 19.79 16.27
C ASP A 122 -12.25 18.51 15.43
N ALA A 123 -13.45 18.13 14.96
CA ALA A 123 -13.58 17.03 14.02
C ALA A 123 -12.97 17.40 12.66
N VAL A 124 -12.28 16.44 12.04
CA VAL A 124 -11.53 16.66 10.78
C VAL A 124 -12.08 15.75 9.69
N SER A 125 -12.35 16.32 8.52
CA SER A 125 -12.80 15.60 7.34
C SER A 125 -11.60 15.21 6.48
N VAL A 126 -11.45 13.92 6.19
CA VAL A 126 -10.31 13.37 5.47
C VAL A 126 -10.79 12.54 4.29
N SER A 127 -10.35 12.90 3.09
CA SER A 127 -10.48 12.07 1.89
C SER A 127 -9.22 11.23 1.71
N LEU A 128 -9.36 9.92 1.86
CA LEU A 128 -8.31 8.93 1.72
C LEU A 128 -8.49 8.14 0.44
N GLN A 129 -7.46 8.09 -0.39
CA GLN A 129 -7.38 7.19 -1.53
C GLN A 129 -6.12 6.34 -1.40
N VAL A 130 -6.28 5.01 -1.43
CA VAL A 130 -5.17 4.06 -1.41
C VAL A 130 -5.25 3.20 -2.65
N LYS A 131 -4.12 3.02 -3.33
CA LYS A 131 -3.95 2.11 -4.46
C LYS A 131 -2.76 1.23 -4.14
N GLY A 132 -2.90 -0.09 -4.19
CA GLY A 132 -1.76 -0.98 -4.07
C GLY A 132 -1.75 -2.00 -5.20
N GLY A 133 -0.56 -2.51 -5.51
CA GLY A 133 -0.36 -3.51 -6.56
C GLY A 133 1.08 -3.56 -7.04
N LEU A 134 1.29 -4.26 -8.15
CA LEU A 134 2.58 -4.37 -8.82
C LEU A 134 2.75 -3.16 -9.74
N PHE A 135 3.54 -2.17 -9.31
CA PHE A 135 3.93 -1.05 -10.18
C PHE A 135 5.23 -1.43 -10.89
N LEU A 136 5.10 -1.84 -12.16
CA LEU A 136 6.24 -1.88 -13.08
C LEU A 136 6.57 -0.41 -13.43
N TRP A 137 7.73 0.05 -12.96
CA TRP A 137 8.28 1.37 -13.29
C TRP A 137 8.67 1.46 -14.76
#